data_AF-A0A1G1WXQ7-F1
#
_entry.id   AF-A0A1G1WXQ7-F1
#
_cell.length_a   1.000
_cell.length_b   1.000
_cell.length_c   1.000
_cell.angle_alpha   90.00
_cell.angle_beta   90.00
_cell.angle_gamma   90.00
#
_symmetry.space_group_name_H-M   'P 1'
#
loop_
_entity.id
_entity.type
_entity.pdbx_description
1 polymer ?
#
loop_
_entity_poly.entity_id
_entity_poly.type
_entity_poly.pdbx_seq_one_letter_code
_entity_poly.pdbx_strand_id
1 'polypeptide(L)'
;FDLLAESEQDAMIFAFAGLLNSLTYPIQIFIRSKRMDISNYIVRLEQAKRNTHNQNIVTQIEKYENFIKNLVSKNQVLDKRFYVSIPDFGLVIPKMSSLGGMFHSRPQDMNKWQVLERAKVNLQPKIDHLIKQLGKIGIRAIRLSTRELVELFYDLYNPEVAREQKAALGTEEYTTPIVEPQIAPLVSGQEGNSGDAGE
;
A
#
# COMPACT_ATOMS: atom_id res chain seq x y z
N PHE A 1 19.85 19.30 2.90
CA PHE A 1 21.25 19.19 3.33
C PHE A 1 21.84 20.57 3.46
N ASP A 2 21.88 21.38 2.40
CA ASP A 2 22.41 22.77 2.39
C ASP A 2 21.76 23.80 3.34
N LEU A 3 20.62 23.47 3.95
CA LEU A 3 19.92 24.35 4.90
C LEU A 3 20.21 24.01 6.37
N LEU A 4 20.97 22.95 6.63
CA LEU A 4 21.31 22.47 7.97
C LEU A 4 22.69 22.96 8.39
N ALA A 5 22.90 23.17 9.69
CA ALA A 5 24.23 23.45 10.22
C ALA A 5 25.16 22.24 10.03
N GLU A 6 26.47 22.47 9.95
CA GLU A 6 27.47 21.41 9.71
C GLU A 6 27.38 20.26 10.73
N SER A 7 27.20 20.59 12.01
CA SER A 7 27.01 19.59 13.07
C SER A 7 25.73 18.75 12.90
N GLU A 8 24.66 19.32 12.36
CA GLU A 8 23.41 18.61 12.08
C GLU A 8 23.57 17.70 10.85
N GLN A 9 24.31 18.14 9.85
CA GLN A 9 24.67 17.33 8.70
C GLN A 9 25.49 16.11 9.13
N ASP A 10 26.51 16.31 9.95
CA ASP A 10 27.33 15.23 10.50
C ASP A 10 26.50 14.25 11.33
N ALA A 11 25.65 14.77 12.22
CA ALA A 11 24.75 13.93 13.02
C ALA A 11 23.84 13.06 12.12
N MET A 12 23.32 13.63 11.03
CA MET A 12 22.52 12.90 10.05
C MET A 12 23.33 11.83 9.31
N ILE A 13 24.57 12.14 8.91
CA ILE A 13 25.48 11.18 8.27
C ILE A 13 25.79 10.01 9.21
N PHE A 14 26.14 10.28 10.47
CA PHE A 14 26.40 9.23 11.46
C PHE A 14 25.16 8.36 11.73
N ALA A 15 23.98 8.98 11.82
CA ALA A 15 22.74 8.24 12.00
C ALA A 15 22.40 7.37 10.77
N PHE A 16 22.65 7.87 9.56
CA PHE A 16 22.48 7.11 8.32
C PHE A 16 23.49 5.95 8.20
N ALA A 17 24.76 6.19 8.52
CA ALA A 17 25.76 5.13 8.60
C ALA A 17 25.37 4.07 9.64
N GLY A 18 24.83 4.50 10.79
CA GLY A 18 24.28 3.62 11.81
C GLY A 18 23.14 2.75 11.30
N LEU A 19 22.20 3.31 10.52
CA LEU A 19 21.16 2.54 9.84
C LEU A 19 21.79 1.47 8.93
N LEU A 20 22.67 1.86 8.00
CA LEU A 20 23.27 0.93 7.05
C LEU A 20 24.03 -0.21 7.75
N ASN A 21 24.83 0.12 8.76
CA ASN A 21 25.60 -0.86 9.53
C ASN A 21 24.74 -1.76 10.41
N SER A 22 23.50 -1.36 10.73
CA SER A 22 22.56 -2.16 11.53
C SER A 22 21.72 -3.15 10.71
N LEU A 23 21.73 -3.05 9.37
CA LEU A 23 20.95 -3.93 8.52
C LEU A 23 21.61 -5.31 8.39
N THR A 24 21.01 -6.31 9.03
CA THR A 24 21.44 -7.72 8.96
C THR A 24 20.59 -8.56 7.99
N TYR A 25 19.67 -7.92 7.27
CA TYR A 25 18.74 -8.53 6.33
C TYR A 25 18.59 -7.64 5.10
N PRO A 26 18.30 -8.22 3.93
CA PRO A 26 18.08 -7.42 2.73
C PRO A 26 16.80 -6.61 2.87
N ILE A 27 16.80 -5.43 2.26
CA ILE A 27 15.65 -4.56 2.12
C ILE A 27 15.54 -4.15 0.65
N GLN A 28 14.31 -3.93 0.20
CA GLN A 28 14.05 -3.35 -1.11
C GLN A 28 13.28 -2.06 -0.94
N ILE A 29 13.82 -0.98 -1.50
CA ILE A 29 13.20 0.33 -1.53
C ILE A 29 12.53 0.49 -2.89
N PHE A 30 11.22 0.72 -2.86
CA PHE A 30 10.41 1.00 -4.04
C PHE A 30 9.91 2.44 -3.98
N ILE A 31 10.12 3.19 -5.06
CA ILE A 31 9.73 4.60 -5.14
C ILE A 31 8.63 4.70 -6.18
N ARG A 32 7.47 5.21 -5.78
CA ARG A 32 6.35 5.48 -6.68
C ARG A 32 6.17 6.98 -6.83
N SER A 33 6.17 7.47 -8.06
CA SER A 33 5.88 8.86 -8.40
C SER A 33 4.58 8.93 -9.19
N LYS A 34 3.63 9.73 -8.74
CA LYS A 34 2.35 9.97 -9.44
C LYS A 34 2.02 11.45 -9.48
N ARG A 35 1.11 11.87 -10.36
CA ARG A 35 0.59 13.25 -10.32
C ARG A 35 -0.13 13.47 -8.99
N MET A 36 0.10 14.62 -8.38
CA MET A 36 -0.54 14.99 -7.13
C MET A 36 -2.03 15.21 -7.37
N ASP A 37 -2.85 14.45 -6.64
CA ASP A 37 -4.29 14.61 -6.62
C ASP A 37 -4.66 15.51 -5.42
N ILE A 38 -5.26 16.66 -5.73
CA ILE A 38 -5.68 17.67 -4.74
C ILE A 38 -7.19 17.69 -4.52
N SER A 39 -7.96 16.79 -5.12
CA SER A 39 -9.43 16.84 -5.13
C SER A 39 -10.01 16.90 -3.72
N ASN A 40 -9.56 16.02 -2.82
CA ASN A 40 -9.99 16.03 -1.41
C ASN A 40 -9.60 17.36 -0.71
N TYR A 41 -8.42 17.90 -1.01
CA TYR A 41 -8.00 19.16 -0.43
C TYR A 41 -8.90 20.32 -0.87
N ILE A 42 -9.28 20.38 -2.15
CA ILE A 42 -10.23 21.37 -2.66
C ILE A 42 -11.59 21.23 -1.97
N VAL A 43 -12.13 20.01 -1.81
CA VAL A 43 -13.38 19.78 -1.08
C VAL A 43 -13.30 20.30 0.37
N ARG A 44 -12.15 20.13 1.04
CA ARG A 44 -11.95 20.67 2.39
C ARG A 44 -11.91 22.19 2.42
N LEU A 45 -11.31 22.83 1.41
CA LEU A 45 -11.33 24.29 1.27
C LEU A 45 -12.75 24.81 1.02
N GLU A 46 -13.52 24.14 0.16
CA GLU A 46 -14.94 24.48 -0.07
C GLU A 46 -15.77 24.35 1.22
N GLN A 47 -15.54 23.29 2.00
CA GLN A 47 -16.22 23.12 3.28
C GLN A 47 -15.83 24.22 4.28
N ALA A 48 -14.54 24.56 4.35
CA ALA A 48 -14.07 25.66 5.19
C ALA A 48 -14.67 27.01 4.75
N LYS A 49 -14.82 27.22 3.44
CA LYS A 49 -15.47 28.40 2.86
C LYS A 49 -16.94 28.50 3.29
N ARG A 50 -17.69 27.41 3.19
CA ARG A 50 -19.12 27.34 3.60
C ARG A 50 -19.33 27.59 5.09
N ASN A 51 -18.40 27.15 5.94
CA ASN A 51 -18.51 27.29 7.39
C ASN A 51 -18.07 28.67 7.91
N THR A 52 -17.48 29.51 7.04
CA THR A 52 -16.93 30.80 7.44
C THR A 52 -17.93 31.93 7.18
N HIS A 53 -18.23 32.71 8.21
CA HIS A 53 -19.18 33.83 8.13
C HIS A 53 -18.51 35.17 7.73
N ASN A 54 -17.18 35.23 7.72
CA ASN A 54 -16.41 36.42 7.39
C ASN A 54 -16.07 36.49 5.90
N GLN A 55 -16.61 37.48 5.20
CA GLN A 55 -16.44 37.66 3.75
C GLN A 55 -14.98 37.86 3.31
N ASN A 56 -14.13 38.47 4.14
CA ASN A 56 -12.71 38.64 3.83
C ASN A 56 -11.99 37.29 3.78
N ILE A 57 -12.32 36.39 4.71
CA ILE A 57 -11.72 35.05 4.77
C ILE A 57 -12.22 34.20 3.60
N VAL A 58 -13.51 34.29 3.25
CA VAL A 58 -14.07 33.63 2.06
C VAL A 58 -13.28 34.03 0.81
N THR A 59 -13.06 35.33 0.61
CA THR A 59 -12.31 35.86 -0.53
C THR A 59 -10.85 35.36 -0.54
N GLN A 60 -10.23 35.23 0.64
CA GLN A 60 -8.87 34.72 0.76
C GLN A 60 -8.79 33.22 0.45
N ILE A 61 -9.77 32.42 0.88
CA ILE A 61 -9.87 31.00 0.55
C ILE A 61 -9.99 30.82 -0.96
N GLU A 62 -10.81 31.62 -1.65
CA GLU A 62 -10.97 31.53 -3.10
C GLU A 62 -9.69 31.88 -3.86
N LYS A 63 -8.97 32.93 -3.42
CA LYS A 63 -7.65 33.26 -3.99
C LYS A 63 -6.66 32.12 -3.82
N TYR A 64 -6.63 31.52 -2.62
CA TYR A 64 -5.74 30.41 -2.31
C TYR A 64 -6.10 29.14 -3.09
N GLU A 65 -7.38 28.82 -3.21
CA GLU A 65 -7.89 27.70 -4.01
C GLU A 65 -7.46 27.82 -5.47
N ASN A 66 -7.65 28.99 -6.07
CA ASN A 66 -7.22 29.29 -7.44
C ASN A 66 -5.69 29.22 -7.59
N PHE A 67 -4.93 29.70 -6.60
CA PHE A 67 -3.48 29.59 -6.60
C PHE A 67 -3.03 28.12 -6.61
N ILE A 68 -3.58 27.28 -5.73
CA ILE A 68 -3.22 25.86 -5.64
C ILE A 68 -3.63 25.10 -6.91
N LYS A 69 -4.83 25.33 -7.44
CA LYS A 69 -5.28 24.73 -8.70
C LYS A 69 -4.33 25.05 -9.86
N ASN A 70 -3.91 26.32 -9.97
CA ASN A 70 -2.95 26.75 -10.98
C ASN A 70 -1.56 26.15 -10.76
N LEU A 71 -1.08 26.12 -9.51
CA LEU A 71 0.23 25.58 -9.16
C LEU A 71 0.34 24.11 -9.57
N VAL A 72 -0.66 23.30 -9.22
CA VAL A 72 -0.65 21.86 -9.49
C VAL A 72 -0.84 21.55 -10.97
N SER A 73 -1.74 22.28 -11.65
CA SER A 73 -2.02 22.07 -13.07
C SER A 73 -0.85 22.49 -13.97
N LYS A 74 -0.21 23.63 -13.68
CA LYS A 74 0.88 24.17 -14.51
C LYS A 74 2.21 23.47 -14.25
N ASN A 75 2.53 23.16 -12.99
CA ASN A 75 3.85 22.61 -12.63
C ASN A 75 3.91 21.08 -12.60
N GLN A 76 2.83 20.38 -13.00
CA GLN A 76 2.75 18.91 -12.98
C GLN A 76 3.29 18.30 -11.68
N VAL A 77 2.85 18.84 -10.53
CA VAL A 77 3.41 18.49 -9.23
C VAL A 77 3.27 16.98 -8.99
N LEU A 78 4.36 16.34 -8.62
CA LEU A 78 4.43 14.90 -8.39
C LEU A 78 4.37 14.57 -6.89
N ASP A 79 3.50 13.63 -6.52
CA ASP A 79 3.51 12.94 -5.23
C ASP A 79 4.47 11.73 -5.31
N LYS A 80 5.54 11.76 -4.51
CA LYS A 80 6.51 10.68 -4.41
C LYS A 80 6.32 9.94 -3.09
N ARG A 81 6.04 8.65 -3.17
CA ARG A 81 5.92 7.74 -2.03
C ARG A 81 7.05 6.73 -2.03
N PHE A 82 7.66 6.55 -0.87
CA PHE A 82 8.75 5.62 -0.63
C PHE A 82 8.20 4.43 0.17
N TYR A 83 8.39 3.24 -0.36
CA TYR A 83 7.99 1.99 0.25
C TYR A 83 9.24 1.17 0.55
N VAL A 84 9.29 0.56 1.73
CA VAL A 84 10.38 -0.35 2.10
C VAL A 84 9.76 -1.73 2.34
N SER A 85 10.30 -2.72 1.64
CA SER A 85 9.88 -4.12 1.75
C SER A 85 11.02 -4.98 2.27
N ILE A 86 10.70 -5.93 3.15
CA ILE A 86 11.65 -6.86 3.75
C ILE A 86 11.25 -8.25 3.25
N PRO A 87 12.04 -8.89 2.37
CA PRO A 87 11.73 -10.23 1.92
C PRO A 87 11.92 -11.24 3.05
N ASP A 88 11.03 -12.23 3.12
CA ASP A 88 11.19 -13.41 3.95
C ASP A 88 11.43 -14.63 3.07
N PHE A 89 12.66 -15.16 3.09
CA PHE A 89 13.05 -16.32 2.28
C PHE A 89 12.65 -17.66 2.93
N GLY A 90 11.82 -17.65 3.97
CA GLY A 90 11.23 -18.87 4.53
C GLY A 90 10.41 -19.67 3.50
N LEU A 91 10.08 -19.04 2.36
CA LEU A 91 9.60 -19.67 1.15
C LEU A 91 10.79 -20.08 0.27
N VAL A 92 11.23 -21.32 0.41
CA VAL A 92 11.76 -22.04 -0.74
C VAL A 92 10.55 -22.28 -1.65
N ILE A 93 10.13 -21.27 -2.41
CA ILE A 93 9.44 -21.56 -3.67
C ILE A 93 10.48 -22.40 -4.42
N PRO A 94 10.24 -23.69 -4.67
CA PRO A 94 11.18 -24.45 -5.48
C PRO A 94 11.22 -23.69 -6.79
N LYS A 95 12.35 -23.02 -7.05
CA LYS A 95 12.61 -22.48 -8.38
C LYS A 95 12.43 -23.69 -9.28
N MET A 96 11.44 -23.62 -10.15
CA MET A 96 11.25 -24.60 -11.19
C MET A 96 12.60 -24.68 -11.91
N SER A 97 13.36 -25.73 -11.63
CA SER A 97 14.60 -26.03 -12.34
C SER A 97 14.18 -26.31 -13.78
N SER A 98 14.15 -25.27 -14.61
CA SER A 98 13.93 -25.37 -16.06
C SER A 98 15.15 -25.95 -16.79
N LEU A 99 15.81 -26.96 -16.22
CA LEU A 99 16.84 -27.71 -16.92
C LEU A 99 17.01 -29.10 -16.33
N GLY A 100 16.28 -30.07 -16.89
CA GLY A 100 16.65 -31.49 -16.88
C GLY A 100 16.04 -32.34 -15.76
N GLY A 101 15.23 -33.32 -16.17
CA GLY A 101 15.13 -34.60 -15.46
C GLY A 101 13.91 -34.79 -14.55
N MET A 102 12.86 -35.37 -15.13
CA MET A 102 12.12 -36.54 -14.62
C MET A 102 12.18 -36.86 -13.11
N PHE A 103 11.70 -35.94 -12.26
CA PHE A 103 11.34 -36.25 -10.87
C PHE A 103 10.00 -35.61 -10.53
N HIS A 104 8.95 -36.44 -10.45
CA HIS A 104 7.68 -36.07 -9.85
C HIS A 104 7.84 -35.98 -8.33
N SER A 105 8.43 -34.90 -7.85
CA SER A 105 8.30 -34.51 -6.45
C SER A 105 6.86 -34.03 -6.24
N ARG A 106 6.07 -34.81 -5.51
CA ARG A 106 4.73 -34.41 -5.07
C ARG A 106 4.83 -33.01 -4.45
N PRO A 107 3.96 -32.05 -4.81
CA PRO A 107 3.94 -30.77 -4.13
C PRO A 107 3.67 -31.06 -2.66
N GLN A 108 4.67 -30.81 -1.82
CA GLN A 108 4.52 -30.90 -0.39
C GLN A 108 3.39 -29.95 -0.02
N ASP A 109 2.32 -30.48 0.55
CA ASP A 109 1.13 -29.74 0.98
C ASP A 109 1.54 -28.89 2.19
N MET A 110 2.29 -27.83 1.91
CA MET A 110 2.78 -26.90 2.90
C MET A 110 1.59 -26.08 3.36
N ASN A 111 1.27 -26.22 4.64
CA ASN A 111 0.20 -25.49 5.27
C ASN A 111 0.51 -23.98 5.22
N LYS A 112 -0.03 -23.28 4.21
CA LYS A 112 0.25 -21.86 3.91
C LYS A 112 0.09 -20.97 5.14
N TRP A 113 -0.84 -21.34 6.01
CA TRP A 113 -1.09 -20.66 7.27
C TRP A 113 0.11 -20.71 8.23
N GLN A 114 0.70 -21.90 8.43
CA GLN A 114 1.85 -22.07 9.32
C GLN A 114 3.08 -21.32 8.80
N VAL A 115 3.27 -21.28 7.48
CA VAL A 115 4.34 -20.50 6.85
C VAL A 115 4.14 -19.00 7.11
N LEU A 116 2.90 -18.52 6.94
CA LEU A 116 2.58 -17.11 7.17
C LEU A 116 2.76 -16.70 8.63
N GLU A 117 2.36 -17.54 9.59
CA GLU A 117 2.55 -17.27 11.02
C GLU A 117 4.04 -17.19 11.37
N ARG A 118 4.85 -18.13 10.89
CA ARG A 118 6.31 -18.10 11.07
C ARG A 118 6.92 -16.85 10.46
N ALA A 119 6.52 -16.49 9.25
CA ALA A 119 6.98 -15.28 8.57
C ALA A 119 6.64 -14.02 9.36
N LYS A 120 5.41 -13.91 9.91
CA LYS A 120 5.00 -12.78 10.75
C LYS A 120 5.88 -12.64 11.99
N VAL A 121 6.12 -13.75 12.70
CA VAL A 121 6.99 -13.77 13.89
C VAL A 121 8.42 -13.36 13.55
N ASN A 122 8.95 -13.82 12.42
CA ASN A 122 10.30 -13.50 11.97
C ASN A 122 10.46 -12.06 11.44
N LEU A 123 9.42 -11.52 10.78
CA LEU A 123 9.47 -10.19 10.17
C LEU A 123 9.19 -9.07 11.17
N GLN A 124 8.38 -9.31 12.20
CA GLN A 124 8.01 -8.29 13.19
C GLN A 124 9.22 -7.57 13.80
N PRO A 125 10.24 -8.26 14.35
CA PRO A 125 11.41 -7.57 14.91
C PRO A 125 12.21 -6.80 13.85
N LYS A 126 12.21 -7.27 12.60
CA LYS A 126 12.89 -6.57 11.49
C LYS A 126 12.17 -5.27 11.15
N ILE A 127 10.84 -5.28 11.10
CA ILE A 127 10.02 -4.09 10.86
C ILE A 127 10.23 -3.06 11.97
N ASP A 128 10.14 -3.48 13.23
CA ASP A 128 10.28 -2.59 14.38
C ASP A 128 11.69 -1.99 14.47
N HIS A 129 12.71 -2.80 14.17
CA HIS A 129 14.08 -2.33 14.03
C HIS A 129 14.20 -1.24 12.96
N LEU A 130 13.66 -1.48 11.76
CA LEU A 130 13.77 -0.55 10.64
C LEU A 130 13.03 0.77 10.92
N ILE A 131 11.82 0.71 11.50
CA ILE A 131 11.07 1.90 11.91
C ILE A 131 11.87 2.72 12.92
N LYS A 132 12.48 2.07 13.92
CA LYS A 132 13.30 2.74 14.92
C LYS A 132 14.53 3.42 14.32
N GLN A 133 15.25 2.74 13.42
CA GLN A 133 16.45 3.32 12.79
C GLN A 133 16.09 4.47 11.84
N LEU A 134 15.01 4.35 11.07
CA LEU A 134 14.49 5.45 10.26
C LEU A 134 14.08 6.65 11.13
N GLY A 135 13.47 6.41 12.29
CA GLY A 135 13.14 7.47 13.24
C GLY A 135 14.34 8.28 13.73
N LYS A 136 15.51 7.65 13.90
CA LYS A 136 16.75 8.34 14.30
C LYS A 136 17.28 9.30 13.25
N ILE A 137 17.04 9.02 11.98
CA ILE A 137 17.38 9.93 10.86
C ILE A 137 16.26 10.91 10.52
N GLY A 138 15.24 11.01 11.39
CA GLY A 138 14.10 11.92 11.20
C GLY A 138 13.06 11.44 10.20
N ILE A 139 13.14 10.19 9.73
CA ILE A 139 12.19 9.61 8.78
C ILE A 139 11.13 8.82 9.55
N ARG A 140 9.88 9.27 9.47
CA ARG A 140 8.75 8.52 10.03
C ARG A 140 8.32 7.43 9.06
N ALA A 141 8.45 6.18 9.49
CA ALA A 141 7.94 5.02 8.77
C ALA A 141 6.71 4.44 9.47
N ILE A 142 5.74 4.00 8.67
CA ILE A 142 4.53 3.34 9.14
C ILE A 142 4.39 2.01 8.40
N ARG A 143 3.93 0.98 9.11
CA ARG A 143 3.58 -0.30 8.50
C ARG A 143 2.22 -0.15 7.82
N LEU A 144 2.14 -0.52 6.54
CA LEU A 144 0.89 -0.56 5.80
C LEU A 144 -0.03 -1.67 6.34
N SER A 145 -1.29 -1.33 6.52
CA SER A 145 -2.38 -2.27 6.77
C SER A 145 -2.70 -3.10 5.53
N THR A 146 -3.45 -4.20 5.69
CA THR A 146 -3.90 -5.03 4.56
C THR A 146 -4.68 -4.21 3.53
N ARG A 147 -5.52 -3.28 3.98
CA ARG A 147 -6.29 -2.40 3.10
C ARG A 147 -5.37 -1.52 2.26
N GLU A 148 -4.41 -0.85 2.88
CA GLU A 148 -3.47 0.03 2.17
C GLU A 148 -2.55 -0.75 1.21
N LEU A 149 -2.22 -2.00 1.55
CA LEU A 149 -1.49 -2.89 0.64
C LEU A 149 -2.34 -3.26 -0.58
N VAL A 150 -3.61 -3.60 -0.38
CA VAL A 150 -4.54 -3.88 -1.49
C VAL A 150 -4.67 -2.66 -2.39
N GLU A 151 -4.86 -1.48 -1.82
CA GLU A 151 -4.91 -0.21 -2.57
C GLU A 151 -3.60 0.02 -3.34
N LEU A 152 -2.45 -0.20 -2.71
CA LEU A 152 -1.14 -0.08 -3.36
C LEU A 152 -0.99 -1.05 -4.54
N PHE A 153 -1.32 -2.33 -4.35
CA PHE A 153 -1.20 -3.32 -5.42
C PHE A 153 -2.19 -3.05 -6.55
N TYR A 154 -3.44 -2.70 -6.23
CA TYR A 154 -4.43 -2.30 -7.23
C TYR A 154 -3.92 -1.12 -8.07
N ASP A 155 -3.40 -0.09 -7.40
CA ASP A 155 -2.78 1.09 -8.02
C ASP A 155 -1.56 0.76 -8.91
N LEU A 156 -0.80 -0.31 -8.57
CA LEU A 156 0.39 -0.74 -9.31
C LEU A 156 0.04 -1.58 -10.53
N TYR A 157 -0.93 -2.48 -10.41
CA TYR A 157 -1.35 -3.35 -11.51
C TYR A 157 -2.32 -2.66 -12.49
N ASN A 158 -2.99 -1.59 -12.06
CA ASN A 158 -3.95 -0.85 -12.89
C ASN A 158 -3.55 0.63 -13.06
N PRO A 159 -2.39 0.92 -13.70
CA PRO A 159 -1.87 2.29 -13.79
C PRO A 159 -2.70 3.23 -14.66
N GLU A 160 -3.47 2.71 -15.62
CA GLU A 160 -4.36 3.51 -16.49
C GLU A 160 -5.69 3.83 -15.77
N VAL A 161 -6.27 2.83 -15.11
CA VAL A 161 -7.50 2.97 -14.34
C VAL A 161 -7.29 3.85 -13.10
N ALA A 162 -6.14 3.74 -12.42
CA ALA A 162 -5.80 4.60 -11.29
C ALA A 162 -5.62 6.09 -11.69
N ARG A 163 -5.36 6.37 -12.97
CA ARG A 163 -5.31 7.74 -13.52
C ARG A 163 -6.70 8.30 -13.80
N GLU A 164 -7.65 7.48 -14.24
CA GLU A 164 -9.01 7.91 -14.62
C GLU A 164 -10.02 7.82 -13.47
N GLN A 165 -9.99 6.79 -12.63
CA GLN A 165 -11.00 6.55 -11.59
C GLN A 165 -10.98 7.56 -10.44
N LYS A 166 -9.86 8.24 -10.16
CA LYS A 166 -9.84 9.30 -9.12
C LYS A 166 -10.45 10.63 -9.58
N ALA A 167 -10.66 10.82 -10.87
CA ALA A 167 -11.43 11.96 -11.37
C ALA A 167 -12.95 11.76 -11.24
N ALA A 168 -13.42 10.54 -10.97
CA ALA A 168 -14.84 10.18 -11.01
C ALA A 168 -15.44 9.64 -9.70
N LEU A 169 -14.65 9.24 -8.70
CA LEU A 169 -15.19 8.51 -7.54
C LEU A 169 -15.46 9.42 -6.33
N GLY A 170 -16.72 9.88 -6.24
CA GLY A 170 -17.36 10.23 -4.97
C GLY A 170 -17.57 8.99 -4.10
N THR A 171 -17.62 9.19 -2.79
CA THR A 171 -17.49 8.20 -1.71
C THR A 171 -18.54 7.07 -1.63
N GLU A 172 -19.40 6.85 -2.62
CA GLU A 172 -20.58 5.98 -2.49
C GLU A 172 -20.57 4.67 -3.31
N GLU A 173 -19.53 4.36 -4.10
CA GLU A 173 -19.59 3.24 -5.06
C GLU A 173 -18.86 1.94 -4.64
N TYR A 174 -18.49 1.77 -3.37
CA TYR A 174 -17.83 0.53 -2.89
C TYR A 174 -18.80 -0.64 -2.58
N THR A 175 -20.04 -0.62 -3.06
CA THR A 175 -21.05 -1.64 -2.71
C THR A 175 -21.17 -2.79 -3.71
N THR A 176 -20.40 -2.83 -4.81
CA THR A 176 -20.51 -3.94 -5.76
C THR A 176 -19.22 -4.74 -5.88
N PRO A 177 -19.16 -6.00 -5.38
CA PRO A 177 -18.07 -6.90 -5.72
C PRO A 177 -18.22 -7.30 -7.20
N ILE A 178 -17.23 -6.96 -8.03
CA ILE A 178 -17.18 -7.31 -9.47
C ILE A 178 -16.62 -8.74 -9.68
N VAL A 179 -16.23 -9.45 -8.62
CA VAL A 179 -15.67 -10.79 -8.75
C VAL A 179 -16.32 -11.74 -7.74
N GLU A 180 -17.16 -12.64 -8.24
CA GLU A 180 -17.59 -13.82 -7.51
C GLU A 180 -16.39 -14.78 -7.35
N PRO A 181 -16.05 -15.22 -6.13
CA PRO A 181 -15.09 -16.30 -5.95
C PRO A 181 -15.67 -17.59 -6.53
N GLN A 182 -14.99 -18.19 -7.52
CA GLN A 182 -15.28 -19.56 -7.98
C GLN A 182 -14.83 -20.60 -6.94
N ILE A 183 -15.37 -20.55 -5.73
CA ILE A 183 -15.32 -21.66 -4.78
C ILE A 183 -16.64 -21.66 -4.02
N ALA A 184 -17.67 -22.23 -4.63
CA ALA A 184 -18.82 -22.68 -3.85
C ALA A 184 -18.36 -23.88 -2.99
N PRO A 185 -18.64 -23.93 -1.68
CA PRO A 185 -18.50 -25.15 -0.90
C PRO A 185 -19.46 -26.20 -1.49
N LEU A 186 -18.96 -27.42 -1.71
CA LEU A 186 -19.82 -28.57 -1.99
C LEU A 186 -20.70 -28.80 -0.76
N VAL A 187 -21.93 -28.28 -0.82
CA VAL A 187 -22.99 -28.68 0.11
C VAL A 187 -23.42 -30.08 -0.33
N SER A 188 -23.06 -31.08 0.47
CA SER A 188 -23.60 -32.44 0.38
C SER A 188 -25.11 -32.38 0.61
N GLY A 189 -25.86 -32.33 -0.49
CA GLY A 189 -27.31 -32.37 -0.50
C GLY A 189 -27.82 -33.81 -0.52
N GLN A 190 -28.35 -34.21 0.63
CA GLN A 190 -29.59 -34.97 0.82
C GLN A 190 -29.77 -36.34 0.15
N GLU A 191 -29.83 -37.35 1.02
CA GLU A 191 -30.47 -38.64 0.78
C GLU A 191 -31.89 -38.45 0.21
N GLY A 192 -32.18 -39.17 -0.87
CA GLY A 192 -33.47 -39.18 -1.52
C GLY A 192 -34.53 -39.86 -0.66
N ASN A 193 -35.63 -39.16 -0.42
CA ASN A 193 -36.88 -39.77 0.00
C ASN A 193 -37.65 -40.20 -1.26
N SER A 194 -37.62 -41.50 -1.55
CA SER A 194 -38.48 -42.15 -2.54
C SER A 194 -39.90 -42.30 -1.98
N GLY A 195 -40.87 -41.64 -2.60
CA GLY A 195 -42.29 -41.82 -2.32
C GLY A 195 -43.11 -41.53 -3.57
N ASP A 196 -43.15 -42.49 -4.50
CA ASP A 196 -44.18 -42.57 -5.52
C ASP A 196 -44.59 -44.05 -5.68
N ALA A 197 -45.80 -44.35 -5.23
CA ALA A 197 -46.59 -45.52 -5.63
C ALA A 197 -48.05 -45.10 -5.44
N GLY A 198 -48.64 -44.57 -6.51
CA GLY A 198 -50.07 -44.46 -6.65
C GLY A 198 -50.73 -45.84 -6.80
N GLU A 199 -51.84 -46.00 -6.11
CA GLU A 199 -53.08 -46.61 -6.61
C GLU A 199 -54.13 -45.50 -6.71
#